data_AF-A0A6C0DX21-F1
#
_entry.id   AF-A0A6C0DX21-F1
#
_cell.length_a   1.000
_cell.length_b   1.000
_cell.length_c   1.000
_cell.angle_alpha   90.00
_cell.angle_beta   90.00
_cell.angle_gamma   90.00
#
_symmetry.space_group_name_H-M   'P 1'
#
loop_
_entity.id
_entity.type
_entity.pdbx_description
1 polymer ?
#
loop_
_entity_poly.entity_id
_entity_poly.type
_entity_poly.pdbx_seq_one_letter_code
_entity_poly.pdbx_strand_id
1 'polypeptide(L)'
;MEKNLQENSIEMYENIFKQFDSVFEDLTSLKGYFSNIQNKVKILEKNVKKEYKKLSKEVEKNKNKGNRKPSGFAKPTIVSKELCEFLNKSEGSEIARTDVTKALIEYITKNNLQNNTNKQIIIPDDKLKVLLGIKDNEPSLSYFTLQKYMNKHFIKKNLDLNSEI
;
A
#
# COMPACT_ATOMS: atom_id res chain seq x y z
N MET A 1 -73.15 -42.55 37.41
CA MET A 1 -71.80 -42.59 38.00
C MET A 1 -70.75 -42.94 36.95
N GLU A 2 -70.97 -43.96 36.12
CA GLU A 2 -70.03 -44.41 35.06
C GLU A 2 -69.71 -43.36 33.97
N LYS A 3 -70.69 -42.56 33.51
CA LYS A 3 -70.48 -41.54 32.47
C LYS A 3 -69.46 -40.46 32.86
N ASN A 4 -69.39 -40.13 34.15
CA ASN A 4 -68.50 -39.12 34.73
C ASN A 4 -67.05 -39.66 34.87
N LEU A 5 -66.88 -40.98 35.03
CA LEU A 5 -65.54 -41.61 34.98
C LEU A 5 -64.97 -41.64 33.55
N GLN A 6 -65.81 -41.85 32.54
CA GLN A 6 -65.36 -41.83 31.14
C GLN A 6 -64.96 -40.42 30.68
N GLU A 7 -65.73 -39.39 31.00
CA GLU A 7 -65.37 -37.99 30.67
C GLU A 7 -64.04 -37.57 31.29
N ASN A 8 -63.79 -37.89 32.57
CA ASN A 8 -62.51 -37.61 33.22
C ASN A 8 -61.32 -38.35 32.58
N SER A 9 -61.55 -39.57 32.08
CA SER A 9 -60.51 -40.32 31.38
C SER A 9 -60.16 -39.70 30.02
N ILE A 10 -61.15 -39.16 29.30
CA ILE A 10 -60.97 -38.50 28.00
C ILE A 10 -60.18 -37.21 28.18
N GLU A 11 -60.55 -36.37 29.16
CA GLU A 11 -59.84 -35.11 29.46
C GLU A 11 -58.36 -35.35 29.83
N MET A 12 -58.08 -36.44 30.56
CA MET A 12 -56.71 -36.85 30.89
C MET A 12 -55.90 -37.18 29.62
N TYR A 13 -56.46 -37.94 28.67
CA TYR A 13 -55.77 -38.25 27.42
C TYR A 13 -55.60 -37.02 26.53
N GLU A 14 -56.59 -36.14 26.46
CA GLU A 14 -56.46 -34.86 25.74
C GLU A 14 -55.32 -34.00 26.28
N ASN A 15 -55.14 -33.95 27.60
CA ASN A 15 -54.03 -33.24 28.22
C ASN A 15 -52.67 -33.88 27.88
N ILE A 16 -52.61 -35.22 27.83
CA ILE A 16 -51.40 -35.95 27.42
C ILE A 16 -51.05 -35.65 25.96
N PHE A 17 -52.04 -35.62 25.06
CA PHE A 17 -51.81 -35.24 23.66
C PHE A 17 -51.26 -33.82 23.53
N LYS A 18 -51.80 -32.86 24.28
CA LYS A 18 -51.26 -31.48 24.31
C LYS A 18 -49.81 -31.43 24.77
N GLN A 19 -49.42 -32.24 25.75
CA GLN A 19 -48.03 -32.33 26.19
C GLN A 19 -47.13 -32.91 25.10
N PHE A 20 -47.58 -33.92 24.36
CA PHE A 20 -46.86 -34.46 23.21
C PHE A 20 -46.68 -33.42 22.09
N ASP A 21 -47.74 -32.67 21.77
CA ASP A 21 -47.68 -31.61 20.75
C ASP A 21 -46.66 -30.53 21.16
N SER A 22 -46.67 -30.10 22.42
CA SER A 22 -45.68 -29.15 22.95
C SER A 22 -44.24 -29.66 22.80
N VAL A 23 -43.98 -30.92 23.16
CA VAL A 23 -42.63 -31.51 23.01
C VAL A 23 -42.23 -31.63 21.53
N PHE A 24 -43.19 -31.89 20.65
CA PHE A 24 -42.95 -31.94 19.21
C PHE A 24 -42.61 -30.56 18.62
N GLU A 25 -43.26 -29.49 19.08
CA GLU A 25 -42.95 -28.11 18.72
C GLU A 25 -41.53 -27.72 19.18
N ASP A 26 -41.15 -28.10 20.40
CA ASP A 26 -39.80 -27.90 20.93
C ASP A 26 -38.74 -28.62 20.09
N LEU A 27 -39.00 -29.89 19.71
CA LEU A 27 -38.12 -30.67 18.82
C LEU A 27 -37.98 -30.02 17.44
N THR A 28 -39.08 -29.50 16.89
CA THR A 28 -39.08 -28.80 15.61
C THR A 28 -38.25 -27.52 15.68
N SER A 29 -38.38 -26.77 16.76
CA SER A 29 -37.60 -25.56 17.03
C SER A 29 -36.11 -25.88 17.19
N LEU A 30 -35.77 -26.93 17.95
CA LEU A 30 -34.39 -27.39 18.14
C LEU A 30 -33.73 -27.78 16.82
N LYS A 31 -34.45 -28.46 15.93
CA LYS A 31 -33.99 -28.78 14.57
C LYS A 31 -33.68 -27.52 13.75
N GLY A 32 -34.51 -26.48 13.90
CA GLY A 32 -34.27 -25.16 13.32
C GLY A 32 -32.98 -24.51 13.84
N TYR A 33 -32.77 -24.51 15.16
CA TYR A 33 -31.54 -24.00 15.78
C TYR A 33 -30.29 -24.76 15.32
N PHE A 34 -30.37 -26.08 15.24
CA PHE A 34 -29.25 -26.90 14.76
C PHE A 34 -28.87 -26.53 13.32
N SER A 35 -29.85 -26.40 12.43
CA SER A 35 -29.64 -25.99 11.04
C SER A 35 -28.99 -24.59 10.95
N ASN A 36 -29.43 -23.66 11.80
CA ASN A 36 -28.85 -22.32 11.88
C ASN A 36 -27.38 -22.35 12.36
N ILE A 37 -27.07 -23.14 13.38
CA ILE A 37 -25.70 -23.30 13.88
C ILE A 37 -24.81 -23.93 12.82
N GLN A 38 -25.28 -24.98 12.13
CA GLN A 38 -24.55 -25.61 11.03
C GLN A 38 -24.19 -24.59 9.93
N ASN A 39 -25.12 -23.71 9.57
CA ASN A 39 -24.87 -22.64 8.60
C ASN A 39 -23.85 -21.61 9.12
N LYS A 40 -23.98 -21.18 10.38
CA LYS A 40 -23.02 -20.25 11.01
C LYS A 40 -21.60 -20.82 11.04
N VAL A 41 -21.44 -22.09 11.38
CA VAL A 41 -20.12 -22.76 11.38
C VAL A 41 -19.51 -22.77 9.98
N LYS A 42 -20.27 -23.16 8.95
CA LYS A 42 -19.78 -23.16 7.55
C LYS A 42 -19.37 -21.77 7.08
N ILE A 43 -20.11 -20.73 7.44
CA ILE A 43 -19.79 -19.35 7.08
C ILE A 43 -18.53 -18.89 7.80
N LEU A 44 -18.42 -19.16 9.12
CA LEU A 44 -17.27 -18.80 9.92
C LEU A 44 -15.98 -19.46 9.39
N GLU A 45 -16.04 -20.76 9.08
CA GLU A 45 -14.93 -21.50 8.48
C GLU A 45 -14.44 -20.85 7.18
N LYS A 46 -15.37 -20.47 6.29
CA LYS A 46 -15.04 -19.78 5.04
C LYS A 46 -14.39 -18.42 5.29
N ASN A 47 -14.87 -17.67 6.28
CA ASN A 47 -14.33 -16.35 6.62
C ASN A 47 -12.92 -16.47 7.20
N VAL A 48 -12.68 -17.40 8.12
CA VAL A 48 -11.34 -17.67 8.67
C VAL A 48 -10.36 -18.06 7.56
N LYS A 49 -10.75 -18.95 6.64
CA LYS A 49 -9.92 -19.34 5.48
C LYS A 49 -9.59 -18.14 4.58
N LYS A 50 -10.52 -17.22 4.38
CA LYS A 50 -10.28 -16.00 3.58
C LYS A 50 -9.31 -15.05 4.27
N GLU A 51 -9.52 -14.76 5.55
CA GLU A 51 -8.66 -13.85 6.31
C GLU A 51 -7.24 -14.41 6.46
N TYR A 52 -7.10 -15.71 6.73
CA TYR A 52 -5.79 -16.38 6.73
C TYR A 52 -5.04 -16.21 5.40
N LYS A 53 -5.72 -16.42 4.27
CA LYS A 53 -5.10 -16.24 2.94
C LYS A 53 -4.69 -14.79 2.67
N LYS A 54 -5.47 -13.81 3.13
CA LYS A 54 -5.13 -12.38 2.98
C LYS A 54 -3.87 -12.06 3.79
N LEU A 55 -3.85 -12.43 5.06
CA LEU A 55 -2.72 -12.20 5.97
C LEU A 55 -1.45 -12.90 5.46
N SER A 56 -1.56 -14.16 5.03
CA SER A 56 -0.42 -14.90 4.45
C SER A 56 0.20 -14.19 3.24
N LYS A 57 -0.63 -13.68 2.33
CA LYS A 57 -0.16 -12.93 1.14
C LYS A 57 0.49 -11.61 1.52
N GLU A 58 0.00 -10.94 2.55
CA GLU A 58 0.57 -9.68 3.01
C GLU A 58 1.94 -9.89 3.67
N VAL A 59 2.07 -10.93 4.48
CA VAL A 59 3.36 -11.35 5.05
C VAL A 59 4.38 -11.66 3.95
N GLU A 60 4.00 -12.42 2.91
CA GLU A 60 4.88 -12.70 1.77
C GLU A 60 5.31 -11.44 1.02
N LYS A 61 4.39 -10.49 0.78
CA LYS A 61 4.72 -9.21 0.14
C LYS A 61 5.70 -8.39 0.96
N ASN A 62 5.55 -8.38 2.28
CA ASN A 62 6.39 -7.58 3.18
C ASN A 62 7.78 -8.19 3.39
N LYS A 63 7.92 -9.52 3.37
CA LYS A 63 9.24 -10.19 3.39
C LYS A 63 10.18 -9.68 2.30
N ASN A 64 9.65 -9.30 1.13
CA ASN A 64 10.43 -8.85 -0.02
C ASN A 64 10.65 -7.33 -0.10
N LYS A 65 10.05 -6.53 0.79
CA LYS A 65 10.17 -5.06 0.78
C LYS A 65 11.38 -4.54 1.54
N GLY A 66 11.84 -5.24 2.59
CA GLY A 66 12.83 -4.69 3.53
C GLY A 66 14.29 -4.83 3.13
N ASN A 67 14.66 -5.80 2.29
CA ASN A 67 16.06 -6.21 2.12
C ASN A 67 16.62 -6.05 0.70
N ARG A 68 15.95 -5.24 -0.15
CA ARG A 68 16.47 -4.94 -1.48
C ARG A 68 17.58 -3.90 -1.34
N LYS A 69 18.82 -4.31 -1.58
CA LYS A 69 19.94 -3.38 -1.74
C LYS A 69 19.54 -2.31 -2.77
N PRO A 70 19.79 -1.02 -2.51
CA PRO A 70 19.49 0.03 -3.47
C PRO A 70 20.27 -0.25 -4.77
N SER A 71 19.53 -0.51 -5.85
CA SER A 71 20.08 -0.85 -7.16
C SER A 71 19.78 0.26 -8.16
N GLY A 72 20.66 0.47 -9.13
CA GLY A 72 20.54 1.50 -10.16
C GLY A 72 20.48 2.92 -9.57
N PHE A 73 19.37 3.62 -9.80
CA PHE A 73 19.17 5.03 -9.43
C PHE A 73 19.17 5.33 -7.92
N ALA A 74 18.95 4.31 -7.08
CA ALA A 74 18.98 4.45 -5.62
C ALA A 74 20.39 4.27 -5.04
N LYS A 75 21.38 3.86 -5.84
CA LYS A 75 22.77 3.73 -5.39
C LYS A 75 23.36 5.12 -5.12
N PRO A 76 23.91 5.38 -3.91
CA PRO A 76 24.61 6.63 -3.65
C PRO A 76 25.81 6.80 -4.59
N THR A 77 25.98 8.01 -5.11
CA THR A 77 27.06 8.38 -6.02
C THR A 77 27.62 9.74 -5.63
N ILE A 78 28.92 9.93 -5.84
CA ILE A 78 29.56 11.24 -5.63
C ILE A 78 28.95 12.23 -6.63
N VAL A 79 28.53 13.38 -6.12
CA VAL A 79 27.96 14.46 -6.91
C VAL A 79 28.93 15.65 -6.98
N SER A 80 28.82 16.46 -8.04
CA SER A 80 29.64 17.67 -8.20
C SER A 80 29.45 18.67 -7.06
N LYS A 81 30.45 19.54 -6.84
CA LYS A 81 30.42 20.62 -5.85
C LYS A 81 29.18 21.52 -5.98
N GLU A 82 28.87 21.97 -7.18
CA GLU A 82 27.70 22.84 -7.47
C GLU A 82 26.38 22.22 -6.99
N LEU A 83 26.23 20.89 -7.17
CA LEU A 83 25.06 20.16 -6.72
C LEU A 83 25.04 19.96 -5.19
N CYS A 84 26.20 19.77 -4.56
CA CYS A 84 26.31 19.74 -3.09
C CYS A 84 25.90 21.08 -2.49
N GLU A 85 26.39 22.18 -3.04
CA GLU A 85 26.06 23.55 -2.61
C GLU A 85 24.57 23.83 -2.76
N PHE A 86 23.97 23.47 -3.89
CA PHE A 86 22.53 23.64 -4.09
C PHE A 86 21.68 22.85 -3.08
N LEU A 87 22.12 21.64 -2.72
CA LEU A 87 21.45 20.77 -1.75
C LEU A 87 21.83 21.06 -0.29
N ASN A 88 22.67 22.07 -0.03
CA ASN A 88 23.25 22.38 1.29
C ASN A 88 23.89 21.16 1.97
N LYS A 89 24.64 20.35 1.21
CA LYS A 89 25.40 19.20 1.73
C LYS A 89 26.91 19.45 1.63
N SER A 90 27.69 18.72 2.43
CA SER A 90 29.16 18.79 2.39
C SER A 90 29.70 18.32 1.04
N GLU A 91 30.75 18.99 0.56
CA GLU A 91 31.47 18.63 -0.65
C GLU A 91 31.97 17.17 -0.56
N GLY A 92 31.75 16.38 -1.61
CA GLY A 92 32.11 14.95 -1.63
C GLY A 92 31.07 13.99 -1.03
N SER A 93 29.89 14.48 -0.64
CA SER A 93 28.79 13.61 -0.17
C SER A 93 28.31 12.65 -1.26
N GLU A 94 28.10 11.39 -0.91
CA GLU A 94 27.43 10.43 -1.78
C GLU A 94 25.91 10.58 -1.66
N ILE A 95 25.24 10.90 -2.76
CA ILE A 95 23.79 11.10 -2.80
C ILE A 95 23.19 10.18 -3.87
N ALA A 96 22.10 9.51 -3.54
CA ALA A 96 21.35 8.72 -4.51
C ALA A 96 20.67 9.66 -5.52
N ARG A 97 20.66 9.27 -6.80
CA ARG A 97 20.01 10.06 -7.85
C ARG A 97 18.52 10.28 -7.58
N THR A 98 17.84 9.31 -6.96
CA THR A 98 16.45 9.46 -6.50
C THR A 98 16.26 10.60 -5.51
N ASP A 99 17.21 10.80 -4.60
CA ASP A 99 17.10 11.82 -3.55
C ASP A 99 17.39 13.21 -4.11
N VAL A 100 18.34 13.31 -5.04
CA VAL A 100 18.59 14.54 -5.79
C VAL A 100 17.35 14.97 -6.57
N THR A 101 16.74 14.05 -7.33
CA THR A 101 15.54 14.37 -8.12
C THR A 101 14.38 14.79 -7.22
N LYS A 102 14.19 14.14 -6.06
CA LYS A 102 13.17 14.53 -5.08
C LYS A 102 13.42 15.94 -4.53
N ALA A 103 14.64 16.23 -4.08
CA ALA A 103 14.99 17.53 -3.56
C ALA A 103 14.82 18.66 -4.59
N LEU A 104 15.11 18.39 -5.87
CA LEU A 104 14.84 19.33 -6.97
C LEU A 104 13.35 19.57 -7.18
N ILE A 105 12.52 18.52 -7.18
CA ILE A 105 11.07 18.66 -7.31
C ILE A 105 10.51 19.47 -6.14
N GLU A 106 10.93 19.16 -4.91
CA GLU A 106 10.54 19.90 -3.70
C GLU A 106 10.95 21.37 -3.80
N TYR A 107 12.15 21.66 -4.30
CA TYR A 107 12.62 23.03 -4.54
C TYR A 107 11.76 23.76 -5.56
N ILE A 108 11.48 23.13 -6.71
CA ILE A 108 10.67 23.71 -7.79
C ILE A 108 9.26 24.03 -7.30
N THR A 109 8.64 23.12 -6.53
CA THR A 109 7.31 23.33 -5.96
C THR A 109 7.32 24.40 -4.87
N LYS A 110 8.31 24.38 -3.96
CA LYS A 110 8.41 25.34 -2.85
C LYS A 110 8.58 26.78 -3.34
N ASN A 111 9.33 26.97 -4.43
CA ASN A 111 9.59 28.29 -5.02
C ASN A 111 8.59 28.64 -6.14
N ASN A 112 7.53 27.85 -6.35
CA ASN A 112 6.52 28.05 -7.39
C ASN A 112 7.10 28.27 -8.79
N LEU A 113 8.17 27.53 -9.14
CA LEU A 113 8.87 27.64 -10.43
C LEU A 113 8.13 26.90 -11.56
N GLN A 114 6.86 26.54 -11.36
CA GLN A 114 6.05 25.88 -12.37
C GLN A 114 5.26 26.91 -13.16
N ASN A 115 5.14 26.72 -14.46
CA ASN A 115 4.28 27.56 -15.28
C ASN A 115 2.80 27.31 -14.94
N ASN A 116 2.04 28.39 -14.70
CA ASN A 116 0.62 28.34 -14.34
C ASN A 116 -0.26 27.71 -15.44
N THR A 117 0.12 27.85 -16.71
CA THR A 117 -0.62 27.32 -17.87
C THR A 117 -0.26 25.85 -18.14
N ASN A 118 1.00 25.46 -17.94
CA ASN A 118 1.44 24.08 -18.10
C ASN A 118 2.45 23.70 -17.02
N LYS A 119 2.01 22.94 -16.01
CA LYS A 119 2.84 22.51 -14.87
C LYS A 119 4.00 21.59 -15.24
N GLN A 120 4.06 21.11 -16.49
CA GLN A 120 5.20 20.36 -17.01
C GLN A 120 6.37 21.28 -17.39
N ILE A 121 6.11 22.57 -17.62
CA ILE A 121 7.12 23.57 -17.93
C ILE A 121 7.57 24.23 -16.62
N ILE A 122 8.88 24.22 -16.43
CA ILE A 122 9.57 24.82 -15.29
C ILE A 122 10.18 26.14 -15.76
N ILE A 123 9.97 27.20 -14.98
CA ILE A 123 10.57 28.52 -15.15
C ILE A 123 11.70 28.60 -14.12
N PRO A 124 12.95 28.23 -14.49
CA PRO A 124 14.04 28.16 -13.52
C PRO A 124 14.40 29.56 -13.01
N ASP A 125 14.65 29.64 -11.71
CA ASP A 125 15.27 30.81 -11.09
C ASP A 125 16.78 30.84 -11.36
N ASP A 126 17.45 31.93 -11.00
CA ASP A 126 18.87 32.11 -11.26
C ASP A 126 19.72 30.99 -10.63
N LYS A 127 19.33 30.51 -9.44
CA LYS A 127 20.00 29.39 -8.77
C LYS A 127 19.88 28.09 -9.56
N LEU A 128 18.69 27.75 -10.05
CA LEU A 128 18.47 26.55 -10.85
C LEU A 128 19.11 26.68 -12.23
N LYS A 129 19.14 27.89 -12.83
CA LYS A 129 19.86 28.15 -14.08
C LYS A 129 21.36 27.94 -13.95
N VAL A 130 21.97 28.46 -12.89
CA VAL A 130 23.41 28.29 -12.60
C VAL A 130 23.74 26.81 -12.44
N LEU A 131 22.96 26.08 -11.62
CA LEU A 131 23.15 24.64 -11.45
C LEU A 131 23.06 23.89 -12.79
N LEU A 132 21.98 24.09 -13.54
CA LEU A 132 21.76 23.36 -14.78
C LEU A 132 22.66 23.84 -15.94
N GLY A 133 23.30 25.01 -15.80
CA GLY A 133 24.11 25.64 -16.84
C GLY A 133 23.29 26.03 -18.08
N ILE A 134 22.02 26.42 -17.88
CA ILE A 134 21.09 26.76 -18.95
C ILE A 134 21.18 28.27 -19.24
N LYS A 135 21.24 28.63 -20.53
CA LYS A 135 21.19 30.03 -20.99
C LYS A 135 19.75 30.43 -21.31
N ASP A 136 19.44 31.73 -21.27
CA ASP A 136 18.07 32.24 -21.49
C ASP A 136 17.45 31.88 -22.87
N ASN A 137 18.26 31.44 -23.84
CA ASN A 137 17.83 31.03 -25.18
C ASN A 137 17.63 29.51 -25.36
N GLU A 138 17.64 28.72 -24.29
CA GLU A 138 17.45 27.26 -24.35
C GLU A 138 15.95 26.84 -24.42
N PRO A 139 15.65 25.64 -24.96
CA PRO A 139 14.29 25.13 -25.03
C PRO A 139 13.64 24.99 -23.64
N SER A 140 12.29 25.01 -23.62
CA SER A 140 11.50 24.94 -22.40
C SER A 140 11.97 23.84 -21.44
N LEU A 141 12.30 24.23 -20.21
CA LEU A 141 12.71 23.29 -19.17
C LEU A 141 11.48 22.49 -18.74
N SER A 142 11.60 21.17 -18.76
CA SER A 142 10.61 20.22 -18.25
C SER A 142 11.30 19.23 -17.34
N TYR A 143 10.55 18.43 -16.58
CA TYR A 143 11.15 17.38 -15.77
C TYR A 143 12.01 16.38 -16.57
N PHE A 144 11.68 16.18 -17.86
CA PHE A 144 12.46 15.33 -18.75
C PHE A 144 13.80 15.97 -19.14
N THR A 145 13.79 17.23 -19.55
CA THR A 145 15.02 17.96 -19.93
C THR A 145 15.87 18.27 -18.71
N LEU A 146 15.27 18.60 -17.57
CA LEU A 146 15.93 18.74 -16.26
C LEU A 146 16.81 17.54 -15.95
N GLN A 147 16.26 16.33 -16.07
CA GLN A 147 16.99 15.10 -15.78
C GLN A 147 18.20 14.89 -16.71
N LYS A 148 18.13 15.40 -17.95
CA LYS A 148 19.23 15.36 -18.93
C LYS A 148 20.38 16.27 -18.50
N TYR A 149 20.10 17.52 -18.11
CA TYR A 149 21.12 18.45 -17.62
C TYR A 149 21.74 17.96 -16.30
N MET A 150 20.95 17.33 -15.44
CA MET A 150 21.44 16.80 -14.17
C MET A 150 22.46 15.66 -14.31
N ASN A 151 22.47 14.93 -15.43
CA ASN A 151 23.41 13.82 -15.65
C ASN A 151 24.88 14.23 -15.51
N LYS A 152 25.24 15.48 -15.85
CA LYS A 152 26.62 15.99 -15.78
C LYS A 152 27.14 16.14 -14.35
N HIS A 153 26.24 16.29 -13.37
CA HIS A 153 26.59 16.45 -11.95
C HIS A 153 26.77 15.13 -11.22
N PHE A 154 26.43 13.99 -11.83
CA PHE A 154 26.66 12.67 -11.27
C PHE A 154 27.98 12.13 -11.78
N ILE A 155 28.98 12.07 -10.90
CA ILE A 155 30.29 11.53 -11.23
C ILE A 155 30.15 10.01 -11.30
N LYS A 156 30.15 9.46 -12.51
CA LYS A 156 30.25 8.01 -12.69
C LYS A 156 31.60 7.59 -12.15
N LYS A 157 31.61 6.76 -11.10
CA LYS A 157 32.79 5.99 -10.72
C LYS A 157 33.04 4.99 -11.85
N ASN A 158 33.78 5.42 -12.88
CA ASN A 158 34.27 4.52 -13.91
C ASN A 158 35.17 3.51 -13.18
N LEU A 159 34.75 2.26 -13.18
CA LEU A 159 35.53 1.11 -12.71
C LEU A 159 36.56 0.71 -13.77
N ASP A 160 37.21 1.70 -14.40
CA ASP A 160 38.23 1.52 -15.42
C ASP A 160 39.59 1.89 -14.83
N LEU A 161 40.07 1.06 -13.91
CA LEU A 161 41.46 1.04 -13.45
C LEU A 161 41.87 -0.43 -13.39
N ASN A 162 42.21 -0.95 -14.56
CA ASN A 162 43.15 -2.05 -14.79
C ASN A 162 43.54 -2.03 -16.28
N SER A 163 44.32 -1.03 -16.67
CA SER A 163 45.21 -1.09 -17.83
C SER A 163 46.64 -1.11 -17.30
N GLU A 164 47.18 -2.30 -17.09
CA GLU A 164 48.63 -2.60 -17.00
C GLU A 164 48.81 -4.12 -16.93
N ILE A 165 48.84 -4.79 -18.09
CA ILE A 165 49.94 -5.66 -18.59
C ILE A 165 49.92 -5.56 -20.11
#